data_AF-A0A3P7J5A6-F1
#
_entry.id   AF-A0A3P7J5A6-F1
#
_cell.length_a   1.000
_cell.length_b   1.000
_cell.length_c   1.000
_cell.angle_alpha   90.00
_cell.angle_beta   90.00
_cell.angle_gamma   90.00
#
_symmetry.space_group_name_H-M   'P 1'
#
loop_
_entity.id
_entity.type
_entity.pdbx_description
1 polymer ?
#
loop_
_entity_poly.entity_id
_entity_poly.type
_entity_poly.pdbx_seq_one_letter_code
_entity_poly.pdbx_strand_id
1 'polypeptide(L)'
;MLTNSNPYIDFPRPTLHKTVAIGGITVSADLRRNRLPEKWDTILNERNHTVLVSFGSVAKAVYMPDKYKKTLLKVFESMPDTTFIMKYEEEKDTWADHLSNVHLDVWLPQHALLGK
;
A
#
# COMPACT_ATOMS: atom_id res chain seq x y z
N MET A 1 -15.48 20.06 17.96
CA MET A 1 -15.25 18.97 16.98
C MET A 1 -13.76 18.77 16.86
N LEU A 2 -13.27 17.54 16.83
CA LEU A 2 -11.84 17.25 16.62
C LEU A 2 -11.65 16.75 15.19
N THR A 3 -10.61 17.20 14.50
CA THR A 3 -10.29 16.74 13.15
C THR A 3 -8.88 16.20 13.10
N ASN A 4 -8.70 15.01 12.51
CA ASN A 4 -7.38 14.44 12.27
C ASN A 4 -6.70 15.14 11.09
N SER A 5 -6.16 16.33 11.33
CA SER A 5 -5.59 17.20 10.30
C SER A 5 -4.44 18.02 10.86
N ASN A 6 -3.43 18.31 10.03
CA ASN A 6 -2.37 19.25 10.35
C ASN A 6 -2.56 20.53 9.51
N PRO A 7 -2.83 21.70 10.11
CA PRO A 7 -3.08 22.96 9.38
C PRO A 7 -1.97 23.39 8.42
N TYR A 8 -0.73 22.93 8.63
CA TYR A 8 0.41 23.28 7.77
C TYR A 8 0.54 22.40 6.53
N ILE A 9 -0.11 21.23 6.52
CA ILE A 9 -0.06 20.25 5.43
C ILE A 9 -1.39 20.20 4.69
N ASP A 10 -2.49 20.38 5.43
CA ASP A 10 -3.85 20.25 4.93
C ASP A 10 -4.26 21.46 4.08
N PHE A 11 -5.20 21.23 3.16
CA PHE A 11 -5.70 22.29 2.30
C PHE A 11 -6.53 23.30 3.09
N PRO A 12 -6.46 24.61 2.74
CA PRO A 12 -7.29 25.62 3.38
C PRO A 12 -8.77 25.32 3.13
N ARG A 13 -9.54 25.22 4.21
CA ARG A 13 -11.00 25.03 4.18
C ARG A 13 -11.67 25.85 5.27
N PRO A 14 -12.91 26.31 5.07
CA PRO A 14 -13.68 26.95 6.13
C PRO A 14 -13.81 26.03 7.35
N THR A 15 -13.50 26.53 8.54
CA THR A 15 -13.64 25.82 9.81
C THR A 15 -14.45 26.63 10.80
N LEU A 16 -15.18 25.93 11.68
CA LEU A 16 -15.85 26.56 12.82
C LEU A 16 -14.82 26.83 13.93
N HIS A 17 -14.97 27.93 14.66
CA HIS A 17 -14.09 28.32 15.78
C HIS A 17 -13.97 27.26 16.91
N LYS A 18 -14.91 26.32 17.00
CA LYS A 18 -14.88 25.18 17.95
C LYS A 18 -14.34 23.88 17.34
N THR A 19 -13.67 23.96 16.19
CA THR A 19 -12.99 22.82 15.56
C THR A 19 -11.50 22.89 15.86
N VAL A 20 -10.98 21.88 16.56
CA VAL A 20 -9.56 21.77 16.90
C VAL A 20 -8.94 20.69 16.00
N ALA A 21 -7.92 21.08 15.25
CA ALA A 21 -7.14 20.19 14.40
C ALA A 21 -6.07 19.47 15.24
N ILE A 22 -6.17 18.14 15.32
CA ILE A 22 -5.22 17.27 16.02
C ILE A 22 -4.77 16.20 15.02
N GLY A 23 -3.68 16.45 14.31
CA GLY A 23 -3.13 15.51 13.35
C GLY A 23 -2.41 14.32 14.01
N GLY A 24 -2.19 13.26 13.23
CA GLY A 24 -1.43 12.09 13.67
C GLY A 24 -2.23 11.09 14.51
N ILE A 25 -3.56 11.25 14.57
CA ILE A 25 -4.42 10.24 15.17
C ILE A 25 -4.47 9.05 14.22
N THR A 26 -3.75 7.99 14.56
CA THR A 26 -3.68 6.74 13.79
C THR A 26 -3.80 5.55 14.72
N VAL A 27 -4.03 4.36 14.17
CA VAL A 27 -3.98 3.12 14.95
C VAL A 27 -2.56 2.96 15.50
N SER A 28 -2.44 2.73 16.80
CA SER A 28 -1.15 2.65 17.47
C SER A 28 -0.31 1.51 16.90
N ALA A 29 0.82 1.88 16.33
CA ALA A 29 1.92 1.03 15.95
C ALA A 29 2.58 0.42 17.20
N ASP A 30 2.03 -0.63 17.81
CA ASP A 30 2.84 -1.39 18.76
C ASP A 30 3.92 -2.12 17.94
N LEU A 31 5.09 -1.48 17.83
CA LEU A 31 6.27 -1.98 17.09
C LEU A 31 6.73 -3.34 17.60
N ARG A 32 6.38 -3.72 18.84
CA ARG A 32 6.72 -5.04 19.41
C ARG A 32 5.77 -6.13 18.95
N ARG A 33 4.53 -5.78 18.58
CA ARG A 33 3.49 -6.72 18.13
C ARG A 33 3.38 -6.81 16.61
N ASN A 34 3.69 -5.73 15.90
CA ASN A 34 3.66 -5.67 14.44
C ASN A 34 4.97 -6.20 13.82
N ARG A 35 5.42 -7.39 14.26
CA ARG A 35 6.52 -8.07 13.58
C ARG A 35 6.08 -8.43 12.17
N LEU A 36 6.90 -8.06 11.19
CA LEU A 36 6.66 -8.43 9.81
C LEU A 36 6.76 -9.96 9.70
N PRO A 37 5.76 -10.64 9.09
CA PRO A 37 5.86 -12.07 8.84
C PRO A 37 7.09 -12.41 7.98
N GLU A 38 7.71 -13.56 8.23
CA GLU A 38 8.95 -13.98 7.57
C GLU A 38 8.86 -13.96 6.03
N LYS A 39 7.71 -14.36 5.48
CA LYS A 39 7.40 -14.25 4.04
C LYS A 39 7.73 -12.84 3.49
N TRP A 40 7.23 -11.82 4.17
CA TRP A 40 7.36 -10.43 3.72
C TRP A 40 8.75 -9.88 4.01
N ASP A 41 9.41 -10.31 5.09
CA ASP A 41 10.78 -9.89 5.35
C ASP A 41 11.73 -10.40 4.26
N THR A 42 11.59 -11.66 3.85
CA THR A 42 12.35 -12.21 2.72
C THR A 42 12.12 -11.41 1.44
N ILE A 43 10.85 -11.19 1.05
CA ILE A 43 10.48 -10.43 -0.15
C ILE A 43 11.06 -9.00 -0.14
N LEU A 44 10.99 -8.32 1.02
CA LEU A 44 11.54 -6.97 1.18
C LEU A 44 13.07 -6.93 1.14
N ASN A 45 13.75 -8.04 1.46
CA ASN A 45 15.21 -8.12 1.46
C ASN A 45 15.78 -8.61 0.12
N GLU A 46 14.95 -9.06 -0.84
CA GLU A 46 15.40 -9.53 -2.15
C GLU A 46 16.05 -8.44 -3.00
N ARG A 47 15.54 -7.20 -2.92
CA ARG A 47 15.94 -6.07 -3.76
C ARG A 47 16.01 -4.78 -2.95
N ASN A 48 16.75 -3.79 -3.47
CA ASN A 48 16.95 -2.50 -2.79
C ASN A 48 15.69 -1.61 -2.81
N HIS A 49 14.79 -1.82 -3.76
CA HIS A 49 13.61 -0.98 -3.95
C HIS A 49 12.36 -1.84 -3.87
N THR A 50 11.40 -1.41 -3.04
CA THR A 50 10.07 -2.02 -2.98
C THR A 50 8.99 -0.98 -3.16
N VAL A 51 7.96 -1.31 -3.94
CA VAL A 51 6.76 -0.49 -4.15
C VAL A 51 5.53 -1.28 -3.70
N LEU A 52 4.75 -0.69 -2.81
CA LEU A 52 3.44 -1.20 -2.39
C LEU A 52 2.32 -0.55 -3.21
N VAL A 53 1.54 -1.35 -3.92
CA VAL A 53 0.36 -0.92 -4.69
C VAL A 53 -0.90 -1.40 -3.98
N SER A 54 -1.67 -0.48 -3.41
CA SER A 54 -2.93 -0.77 -2.72
C SER A 54 -3.94 0.35 -2.92
N PHE A 55 -5.17 0.00 -3.31
CA PHE A 55 -6.27 0.94 -3.53
C PHE A 55 -7.28 0.99 -2.35
N GLY A 56 -6.92 0.35 -1.24
CA GLY A 56 -7.79 0.23 -0.06
C GLY A 56 -8.85 -0.87 -0.20
N SER A 57 -9.92 -0.77 0.58
CA SER A 57 -11.01 -1.76 0.61
C SER A 57 -12.19 -1.41 -0.32
N VAL A 58 -12.33 -0.13 -0.66
CA VAL A 58 -13.47 0.38 -1.44
C VAL A 58 -13.22 0.21 -2.94
N ALA A 59 -12.06 0.65 -3.42
CA ALA A 59 -11.66 0.47 -4.81
C ALA A 59 -10.86 -0.83 -4.92
N LYS A 60 -11.52 -1.93 -5.31
CA LYS A 60 -10.84 -3.23 -5.47
C LYS A 60 -10.06 -3.28 -6.78
N ALA A 61 -8.84 -3.80 -6.73
CA ALA A 61 -7.96 -3.90 -7.89
C ALA A 61 -8.46 -4.93 -8.92
N VAL A 62 -9.23 -5.93 -8.49
CA VAL A 62 -9.83 -6.93 -9.39
C VAL A 62 -10.76 -6.32 -10.46
N TYR A 63 -11.44 -5.22 -10.15
CA TYR A 63 -12.32 -4.52 -11.08
C TYR A 63 -11.58 -3.59 -12.05
N MET A 64 -10.25 -3.55 -11.97
CA MET A 64 -9.44 -2.74 -12.87
C MET A 64 -9.58 -3.23 -14.32
N PRO A 65 -9.91 -2.35 -15.28
CA PRO A 65 -9.91 -2.70 -16.70
C PRO A 65 -8.58 -3.28 -17.18
N ASP A 66 -8.63 -4.24 -18.10
CA ASP A 66 -7.45 -4.93 -18.64
C ASP A 66 -6.39 -3.99 -19.21
N LYS A 67 -6.82 -2.85 -19.78
CA LYS A 67 -5.90 -1.81 -20.27
C LYS A 67 -4.93 -1.35 -19.19
N TYR A 68 -5.42 -1.14 -17.96
CA TYR A 68 -4.59 -0.68 -16.86
C TYR A 68 -3.74 -1.81 -16.28
N LYS A 69 -4.28 -3.04 -16.16
CA LYS A 69 -3.51 -4.23 -15.78
C LYS A 69 -2.29 -4.43 -16.71
N LYS A 70 -2.51 -4.38 -18.03
CA LYS A 70 -1.44 -4.45 -19.04
C LYS A 70 -0.44 -3.31 -18.95
N THR A 71 -0.88 -2.12 -18.54
CA THR A 71 0.01 -0.97 -18.35
C THR A 71 0.89 -1.19 -17.12
N LEU A 72 0.33 -1.68 -16.01
CA LEU A 72 1.08 -2.04 -14.81
C LEU A 72 2.11 -3.14 -15.10
N LEU A 73 1.74 -4.20 -15.84
CA LEU A 73 2.70 -5.23 -16.27
C LEU A 73 3.92 -4.66 -16.98
N LYS A 74 3.70 -3.76 -17.95
CA LYS A 74 4.80 -3.11 -18.68
C LYS A 74 5.70 -2.29 -17.77
N VAL A 75 5.13 -1.63 -16.76
CA VAL A 75 5.90 -0.87 -15.76
C VAL A 75 6.73 -1.83 -14.91
N PHE A 76 6.13 -2.92 -14.43
CA PHE A 76 6.83 -3.93 -13.63
C PHE A 76 7.98 -4.58 -14.40
N GLU A 77 7.75 -4.91 -15.68
CA GLU A 77 8.78 -5.43 -16.60
C GLU A 77 9.92 -4.44 -16.83
N SER A 78 9.63 -3.14 -16.88
CA SER A 78 10.64 -2.11 -17.09
C SER A 78 11.55 -1.86 -15.88
N MET A 79 11.20 -2.38 -14.70
CA MET A 79 11.90 -2.15 -13.44
C MET A 79 12.24 -3.49 -12.74
N PRO A 80 13.10 -4.34 -13.34
CA PRO A 80 13.41 -5.67 -12.80
C PRO A 80 14.11 -5.63 -11.42
N ASP A 81 14.80 -4.52 -11.11
CA ASP A 81 15.49 -4.29 -9.84
C ASP A 81 14.58 -3.78 -8.70
N THR A 82 13.28 -3.63 -8.97
CA THR A 82 12.29 -3.19 -7.99
C THR A 82 11.28 -4.30 -7.71
N THR A 83 11.07 -4.62 -6.44
CA THR A 83 10.01 -5.53 -5.98
C THR A 83 8.68 -4.78 -5.91
N PHE A 84 7.64 -5.29 -6.56
CA PHE A 84 6.28 -4.77 -6.50
C PHE A 84 5.40 -5.70 -5.67
N ILE A 85 4.81 -5.16 -4.60
CA ILE A 85 3.81 -5.86 -3.80
C ILE A 85 2.47 -5.22 -4.11
N MET A 86 1.55 -5.97 -4.71
CA MET A 86 0.24 -5.45 -5.10
C MET A 86 -0.87 -6.20 -4.38
N LYS A 87 -1.76 -5.42 -3.74
CA LYS A 87 -3.00 -5.97 -3.19
C LYS A 87 -3.94 -6.30 -4.35
N TYR A 88 -4.38 -7.55 -4.44
CA TYR A 88 -5.28 -8.01 -5.49
C TYR A 88 -6.29 -9.02 -4.93
N GLU A 89 -7.58 -8.71 -5.03
CA GLU A 89 -8.65 -9.43 -4.31
C GLU A 89 -9.05 -10.80 -4.92
N GLU A 90 -8.27 -11.35 -5.85
CA GLU A 90 -8.52 -12.63 -6.49
C GLU A 90 -7.29 -13.54 -6.40
N GLU A 91 -7.36 -14.58 -5.55
CA GLU A 91 -6.21 -15.44 -5.16
C GLU A 91 -5.62 -16.30 -6.27
N LYS A 92 -6.37 -16.52 -7.36
CA LYS A 92 -6.01 -17.46 -8.43
C LYS A 92 -5.67 -16.79 -9.75
N ASP A 93 -5.60 -15.47 -9.76
CA ASP A 93 -5.30 -14.75 -10.98
C ASP A 93 -3.79 -14.72 -11.22
N THR A 94 -3.36 -15.19 -12.38
CA THR A 94 -1.95 -15.45 -12.71
C THR A 94 -1.39 -14.43 -13.70
N TRP A 95 -2.07 -13.30 -13.89
CA TRP A 95 -1.71 -12.29 -14.91
C TRP A 95 -0.33 -11.67 -14.73
N ALA A 96 0.28 -11.76 -13.55
CA ALA A 96 1.62 -11.24 -13.25
C ALA A 96 2.62 -12.33 -12.83
N ASP A 97 2.25 -13.62 -12.84
CA ASP A 97 3.08 -14.71 -12.33
C ASP A 97 4.36 -14.94 -13.14
N HIS A 98 4.39 -14.49 -14.40
CA HIS A 98 5.59 -14.54 -15.22
C HIS A 98 6.68 -13.55 -14.78
N LEU A 99 6.37 -12.63 -13.86
CA LEU A 99 7.28 -11.61 -13.35
C LEU A 99 7.74 -11.97 -11.93
N SER A 100 9.02 -12.29 -11.78
CA SER A 100 9.63 -12.63 -10.49
C SER A 100 9.78 -11.46 -9.54
N ASN A 101 9.51 -10.24 -10.00
CA ASN A 101 9.55 -9.01 -9.21
C ASN A 101 8.16 -8.52 -8.80
N VAL A 102 7.09 -9.31 -9.01
CA VAL A 102 5.72 -8.94 -8.63
C VAL A 102 5.13 -10.00 -7.69
N HIS A 103 4.56 -9.55 -6.57
CA HIS A 103 3.87 -10.40 -5.61
C HIS A 103 2.43 -9.91 -5.43
N LEU A 104 1.47 -10.76 -5.77
CA LEU A 104 0.05 -10.51 -5.56
C LEU A 104 -0.41 -11.17 -4.25
N ASP A 105 -1.18 -10.44 -3.44
CA ASP A 105 -1.82 -10.99 -2.24
C ASP A 105 -3.16 -10.29 -1.97
N VAL A 106 -4.13 -11.01 -1.42
CA VAL A 106 -5.46 -10.45 -1.10
C VAL A 106 -5.38 -9.56 0.14
N TRP A 107 -4.47 -9.91 1.06
CA TRP A 107 -4.33 -9.21 2.33
C TRP A 107 -2.86 -8.88 2.59
N LEU A 108 -2.61 -7.61 2.91
CA LEU A 108 -1.28 -7.10 3.20
C LEU A 108 -1.24 -6.50 4.60
N PRO A 109 -0.24 -6.83 5.44
CA PRO A 109 -0.03 -6.17 6.73
C PRO A 109 0.55 -4.76 6.51
N GLN A 110 -0.25 -3.84 5.95
CA GLN A 110 0.19 -2.52 5.48
C GLN A 110 0.94 -1.74 6.56
N HIS A 111 0.49 -1.83 7.81
CA HIS A 111 1.16 -1.17 8.94
C HIS A 111 2.58 -1.71 9.17
N ALA A 112 2.78 -3.03 9.12
CA ALA A 112 4.10 -3.65 9.30
C ALA A 112 5.00 -3.41 8.08
N LEU A 113 4.43 -3.39 6.87
CA LEU A 113 5.16 -3.13 5.63
C LEU A 113 5.69 -1.70 5.54
N LEU A 114 4.90 -0.72 5.98
CA LEU A 114 5.27 0.70 5.94
C LEU A 114 6.07 1.17 7.16
N GLY A 115 6.14 0.36 8.22
CA GLY A 115 6.86 0.68 9.45
C GLY A 115 8.27 0.10 9.54
N LYS A 116 8.76 -0.57 8.49
CA LYS A 116 10.14 -1.08 8.40
C LYS A 116 11.14 0.04 8.12
#